data_AF-R0J7M1-F1
#
_entry.id   AF-R0J7M1-F1
#
_cell.length_a   1.000
_cell.length_b   1.000
_cell.length_c   1.000
_cell.angle_alpha   90.00
_cell.angle_beta   90.00
_cell.angle_gamma   90.00
#
_symmetry.space_group_name_H-M   'P 1'
#
loop_
_entity.id
_entity.type
_entity.pdbx_description
1 polymer ?
#
loop_
_entity_poly.entity_id
_entity_poly.type
_entity_poly.pdbx_seq_one_letter_code
_entity_poly.pdbx_strand_id
1 'polypeptide(L)'
;DTPERFDSWCCVLSLEEFKDGTHFWEVEVEVKEKAGKSARWAVGVARASVKRKGWYKIIPEEGIWAVQYYEGHLTCLTSPPTPLSLSHVPTRIWVCLNCTQGQVSSINADNGVKIFTFTAAFFNGESIRPWFLLWTQGTKLCLR
;
A
#
# COMPACT_ATOMS: atom_id res chain seq x y z
N ASP A 1 -3.73 24.46 4.66
CA ASP A 1 -3.23 23.41 3.76
C ASP A 1 -1.70 23.44 3.81
N THR A 2 -1.01 22.30 3.86
CA THR A 2 0.47 22.24 3.86
C THR A 2 0.97 21.42 2.66
N PRO A 3 2.17 21.68 2.13
CA PRO A 3 2.71 20.94 0.98
C PRO A 3 2.76 19.42 1.19
N GLU A 4 2.96 18.98 2.43
CA GLU A 4 3.15 17.58 2.79
C GLU A 4 1.84 16.79 2.86
N ARG A 5 0.69 17.47 2.97
CA ARG A 5 -0.63 16.86 3.07
C ARG A 5 -1.20 16.49 1.70
N PHE A 6 -1.70 15.28 1.57
CA PHE A 6 -2.52 14.87 0.42
C PHE A 6 -3.87 15.59 0.44
N ASP A 7 -4.26 16.20 -0.70
CA ASP A 7 -5.52 16.94 -0.81
C ASP A 7 -6.66 16.14 -1.48
N SER A 8 -6.30 15.21 -2.38
CA SER A 8 -7.26 14.51 -3.26
C SER A 8 -7.54 13.09 -2.81
N TRP A 9 -6.60 12.48 -2.08
CA TRP A 9 -6.73 11.13 -1.56
C TRP A 9 -6.55 11.12 -0.04
N CYS A 10 -7.30 10.27 0.67
CA CYS A 10 -7.17 10.04 2.10
C CYS A 10 -5.95 9.16 2.41
N CYS A 11 -4.76 9.69 2.11
CA CYS A 11 -3.48 8.99 2.23
C CYS A 11 -2.60 9.60 3.31
N VAL A 12 -1.73 8.76 3.87
CA VAL A 12 -0.65 9.17 4.77
C VAL A 12 0.64 8.46 4.38
N LEU A 13 1.76 9.11 4.70
CA LEU A 13 3.10 8.54 4.61
C LEU A 13 3.68 8.44 6.01
N SER A 14 4.52 7.42 6.23
CA SER A 14 5.38 7.40 7.41
C SER A 14 6.35 8.59 7.42
N LEU A 15 6.86 8.90 8.60
CA LEU A 15 8.01 9.79 8.75
C LEU A 15 9.30 9.12 8.28
N GLU A 16 9.44 7.82 8.56
CA GLU A 16 10.59 7.00 8.19
C GLU A 16 10.75 6.88 6.68
N GLU A 17 12.01 6.93 6.25
CA GLU A 17 12.46 6.83 4.86
C GLU A 17 13.50 5.73 4.72
N PHE A 18 13.36 4.94 3.66
CA PHE A 18 14.27 3.85 3.33
C PHE A 18 14.94 4.11 1.97
N LYS A 19 16.27 4.12 1.93
CA LYS A 19 17.05 4.30 0.68
C LYS A 19 17.76 3.04 0.23
N ASP A 20 18.12 2.17 1.16
CA ASP A 20 18.86 0.93 0.92
C ASP A 20 18.32 -0.20 1.80
N GLY A 21 18.86 -1.40 1.65
CA GLY A 21 18.55 -2.54 2.50
C GLY A 21 17.19 -3.20 2.23
N THR A 22 16.79 -4.06 3.16
CA THR A 22 15.50 -4.75 3.17
C THR A 22 14.78 -4.42 4.47
N HIS A 23 13.54 -3.97 4.34
CA HIS A 23 12.69 -3.51 5.43
C HIS A 23 11.35 -4.23 5.34
N PHE A 24 10.74 -4.50 6.48
CA PHE A 24 9.41 -5.08 6.50
C PHE A 24 8.62 -4.58 7.71
N TRP A 25 7.31 -4.54 7.57
CA TRP A 25 6.38 -4.21 8.65
C TRP A 25 5.08 -4.98 8.46
N GLU A 26 4.36 -5.18 9.56
CA GLU A 26 3.03 -5.78 9.55
C GLU A 26 1.97 -4.67 9.61
N VAL A 27 0.95 -4.82 8.77
CA VAL A 27 -0.25 -3.99 8.81
C VAL A 27 -1.44 -4.86 9.14
N GLU A 28 -2.02 -4.63 10.31
CA GLU A 28 -3.30 -5.19 10.70
C GLU A 28 -4.44 -4.31 10.18
N VAL A 29 -5.45 -4.95 9.60
CA VAL A 29 -6.61 -4.31 9.01
C VAL A 29 -7.84 -4.65 9.84
N GLU A 30 -8.39 -3.66 10.52
CA GLU A 30 -9.63 -3.79 11.27
C GLU A 30 -10.77 -3.17 10.47
N VAL A 31 -11.71 -3.98 9.99
CA VAL A 31 -12.93 -3.50 9.31
C VAL A 31 -14.13 -3.73 10.22
N LYS A 32 -14.84 -2.66 10.62
CA LYS A 32 -16.12 -2.82 11.32
C LYS A 32 -17.14 -3.54 10.43
N GLU A 33 -17.96 -4.40 11.04
CA GLU A 33 -18.96 -5.23 10.33
C GLU A 33 -19.84 -4.44 9.35
N LYS A 34 -20.26 -3.22 9.72
CA LYS A 34 -21.09 -2.36 8.86
C LYS A 34 -20.39 -1.93 7.56
N ALA A 35 -19.07 -1.77 7.57
CA ALA A 35 -18.32 -1.44 6.37
C ALA A 35 -18.17 -2.68 5.49
N GLY A 36 -17.74 -3.80 6.09
CA GLY A 36 -17.63 -5.10 5.43
C GLY A 36 -17.01 -4.98 4.03
N LYS A 37 -17.72 -5.47 3.01
CA LYS A 37 -17.28 -5.44 1.61
C LYS A 37 -17.20 -4.05 0.99
N SER A 38 -17.85 -3.04 1.56
CA SER A 38 -17.78 -1.65 1.09
C SER A 38 -16.58 -0.88 1.65
N ALA A 39 -15.76 -1.52 2.50
CA ALA A 39 -14.52 -0.92 2.95
C ALA A 39 -13.56 -0.66 1.78
N ARG A 40 -12.88 0.48 1.83
CA ARG A 40 -11.84 0.86 0.89
C ARG A 40 -10.61 1.31 1.64
N TRP A 41 -9.53 0.56 1.46
CA TRP A 41 -8.23 0.83 2.03
C TRP A 41 -7.14 0.32 1.08
N ALA A 42 -5.92 0.85 1.21
CA ALA A 42 -4.77 0.32 0.51
C ALA A 42 -3.52 0.42 1.38
N VAL A 43 -2.60 -0.53 1.19
CA VAL A 43 -1.34 -0.61 1.92
C VAL A 43 -0.21 -0.85 0.92
N GLY A 44 0.93 -0.20 1.16
CA GLY A 44 2.08 -0.35 0.29
C GLY A 44 3.16 0.66 0.61
N VAL A 45 3.85 1.10 -0.44
CA VAL A 45 4.92 2.09 -0.35
C VAL A 45 4.78 3.14 -1.44
N ALA A 46 5.37 4.30 -1.21
CA ALA A 46 5.50 5.34 -2.21
C ALA A 46 6.88 5.99 -2.13
N ARG A 47 7.29 6.65 -3.22
CA ARG A 47 8.44 7.56 -3.18
C ARG A 47 8.17 8.69 -2.19
N ALA A 48 9.18 9.15 -1.47
CA ALA A 48 9.07 10.31 -0.58
C ALA A 48 8.60 11.57 -1.31
N SER A 49 8.98 11.70 -2.59
CA SER A 49 8.65 12.76 -3.54
C SER A 49 7.28 12.63 -4.20
N VAL A 50 6.50 11.59 -3.90
CA VAL A 50 5.21 11.31 -4.55
C VAL A 50 4.32 12.56 -4.59
N LYS A 51 3.64 12.77 -5.72
CA LYS A 51 2.70 13.88 -5.90
C LYS A 51 1.61 13.84 -4.82
N ARG A 52 1.43 14.96 -4.11
CA ARG A 52 0.45 15.06 -3.01
C ARG A 52 -0.74 15.98 -3.30
N LYS A 53 -0.64 16.79 -4.36
CA LYS A 53 -1.62 17.81 -4.71
C LYS A 53 -2.33 17.50 -6.01
N GLY A 54 -3.63 17.78 -6.06
CA GLY A 54 -4.51 17.48 -7.17
C GLY A 54 -4.65 15.98 -7.46
N TRP A 55 -5.42 15.68 -8.51
CA TRP A 55 -5.67 14.30 -8.90
C TRP A 55 -4.43 13.63 -9.50
N TYR A 56 -4.22 12.37 -9.13
CA TYR A 56 -3.20 11.49 -9.68
C TYR A 56 -3.64 10.02 -9.54
N LYS A 57 -3.08 9.14 -10.37
CA LYS A 57 -3.37 7.71 -10.34
C LYS A 57 -2.51 7.03 -9.27
N ILE A 58 -3.06 6.07 -8.56
CA ILE A 58 -2.30 5.26 -7.60
C ILE A 58 -1.71 4.09 -8.38
N ILE A 59 -0.56 4.28 -9.01
CA ILE A 59 0.14 3.31 -9.86
C ILE A 59 1.67 3.45 -9.72
N PRO A 60 2.47 2.42 -10.07
CA PRO A 60 3.92 2.45 -10.03
C PRO A 60 4.56 3.63 -10.77
N GLU A 61 4.00 4.03 -11.90
CA GLU A 61 4.51 5.12 -12.73
C GLU A 61 4.43 6.48 -12.00
N GLU A 62 3.44 6.64 -11.12
CA GLU A 62 3.27 7.81 -10.23
C GLU A 62 4.05 7.64 -8.91
N GLY A 63 4.84 6.56 -8.78
CA GLY A 63 5.70 6.30 -7.64
C GLY A 63 5.01 5.64 -6.46
N ILE A 64 3.92 4.88 -6.68
CA ILE A 64 3.19 4.17 -5.63
C ILE A 64 3.07 2.67 -5.98
N TRP A 65 3.44 1.81 -5.05
CA TRP A 65 3.33 0.35 -5.17
C TRP A 65 2.50 -0.18 -4.01
N ALA A 66 1.26 -0.57 -4.26
CA ALA A 66 0.31 -0.93 -3.21
C ALA A 66 -0.71 -1.98 -3.65
N VAL A 67 -1.27 -2.66 -2.66
CA VAL A 67 -2.48 -3.49 -2.81
C VAL A 67 -3.67 -2.73 -2.21
N GLN A 68 -4.81 -2.78 -2.89
CA GLN A 68 -6.04 -2.13 -2.49
C GLN A 68 -7.12 -3.17 -2.23
N TYR A 69 -7.86 -2.98 -1.15
CA TYR A 69 -9.15 -3.63 -0.96
C TYR A 69 -10.26 -2.67 -1.37
N TYR A 70 -11.17 -3.15 -2.21
CA TYR A 70 -12.38 -2.44 -2.61
C TYR A 70 -13.44 -3.43 -3.08
N GLU A 71 -14.70 -3.21 -2.68
CA GLU A 71 -15.86 -4.02 -3.08
C GLU A 71 -15.71 -5.53 -2.81
N GLY A 72 -15.03 -5.91 -1.72
CA GLY A 72 -14.84 -7.32 -1.38
C GLY A 72 -13.61 -7.97 -2.03
N HIS A 73 -12.87 -7.24 -2.85
CA HIS A 73 -11.76 -7.78 -3.63
C HIS A 73 -10.46 -7.07 -3.29
N LEU A 74 -9.37 -7.85 -3.27
CA LEU A 74 -8.02 -7.31 -3.23
C LEU A 74 -7.51 -7.17 -4.68
N THR A 75 -6.95 -6.02 -5.01
CA THR A 75 -6.41 -5.71 -6.33
C THR A 75 -5.02 -5.11 -6.15
N CYS A 76 -4.07 -5.60 -6.92
CA CYS A 76 -2.77 -4.99 -7.02
C CYS A 76 -2.86 -3.76 -7.94
N LEU A 77 -2.38 -2.61 -7.47
CA LEU A 77 -2.48 -1.33 -8.18
C LEU A 77 -1.39 -1.18 -9.26
N THR A 78 -1.24 -2.19 -10.11
CA THR A 78 -0.43 -2.12 -11.35
C THR A 78 -1.13 -1.28 -12.42
N SER A 79 -0.46 -1.06 -13.55
CA SER A 79 -1.05 -0.43 -14.74
C SER A 79 -1.02 -1.42 -15.92
N PRO A 80 -2.15 -2.06 -16.28
CA PRO A 80 -3.49 -1.97 -15.66
C PRO A 80 -3.56 -2.68 -14.28
N PRO A 81 -4.59 -2.42 -13.45
CA PRO A 81 -4.74 -3.10 -12.17
C PRO A 81 -4.86 -4.61 -12.32
N THR A 82 -4.18 -5.36 -11.45
CA THR A 82 -4.19 -6.83 -11.45
C THR A 82 -5.11 -7.36 -10.36
N PRO A 83 -6.27 -7.95 -10.68
CA PRO A 83 -7.14 -8.57 -9.68
C PRO A 83 -6.44 -9.74 -8.98
N LEU A 84 -6.64 -9.88 -7.68
CA LEU A 84 -6.03 -10.96 -6.90
C LEU A 84 -7.10 -11.97 -6.48
N SER A 85 -6.91 -13.23 -6.91
CA SER A 85 -7.77 -14.34 -6.53
C SER A 85 -7.27 -14.96 -5.23
N LEU A 86 -7.77 -14.46 -4.10
CA LEU A 86 -7.48 -15.01 -2.78
C LEU A 86 -8.68 -15.81 -2.25
N SER A 87 -8.41 -16.93 -1.58
CA SER A 87 -9.46 -17.73 -0.93
C SER A 87 -10.13 -16.99 0.23
N HIS A 88 -9.38 -16.11 0.89
CA HIS A 88 -9.85 -15.20 1.94
C HIS A 88 -9.05 -13.90 1.86
N VAL A 89 -9.70 -12.80 2.25
CA VAL A 89 -9.05 -11.50 2.37
C VAL A 89 -8.23 -11.52 3.66
N PRO A 90 -6.93 -11.22 3.61
CA PRO A 90 -6.07 -11.19 4.81
C PRO A 90 -6.54 -10.11 5.78
N THR A 91 -6.50 -10.42 7.08
CA THR A 91 -6.65 -9.40 8.14
C THR A 91 -5.32 -8.77 8.50
N ARG A 92 -4.21 -9.42 8.14
CA ARG A 92 -2.85 -8.89 8.33
C ARG A 92 -2.01 -9.05 7.06
N ILE A 93 -1.31 -7.99 6.69
CA ILE A 93 -0.43 -7.97 5.51
C ILE A 93 0.97 -7.60 5.94
N TRP A 94 1.95 -8.43 5.59
CA TRP A 94 3.35 -8.02 5.61
C TRP A 94 3.68 -7.29 4.32
N VAL A 95 4.26 -6.10 4.46
CA VAL A 95 4.87 -5.37 3.35
C VAL A 95 6.38 -5.52 3.51
N CYS A 96 7.02 -6.11 2.51
CA CYS A 96 8.46 -6.29 2.45
C CYS A 96 9.03 -5.44 1.31
N LEU A 97 9.84 -4.46 1.67
CA LEU A 97 10.52 -3.54 0.78
C LEU A 97 11.99 -3.95 0.67
N ASN A 98 12.43 -4.31 -0.54
CA ASN A 98 13.84 -4.49 -0.83
C ASN A 98 14.30 -3.35 -1.74
N CYS A 99 14.94 -2.34 -1.15
CA CYS A 99 15.45 -1.16 -1.85
C CYS A 99 16.55 -1.53 -2.85
N THR A 100 17.44 -2.45 -2.46
CA THR A 100 18.58 -2.88 -3.29
C THR A 100 18.14 -3.61 -4.56
N GLN A 101 17.10 -4.43 -4.48
CA GLN A 101 16.58 -5.20 -5.61
C GLN A 101 15.42 -4.50 -6.34
N GLY A 102 14.95 -3.35 -5.84
CA GLY A 102 13.79 -2.67 -6.40
C GLY A 102 12.54 -3.55 -6.31
N GLN A 103 12.26 -4.12 -5.14
CA GLN A 103 11.10 -5.01 -4.96
C GLN A 103 10.20 -4.58 -3.81
N VAL A 104 8.90 -4.75 -4.00
CA VAL A 104 7.88 -4.58 -2.96
C VAL A 104 7.01 -5.82 -2.98
N SER A 105 7.01 -6.59 -1.90
CA SER A 105 6.19 -7.78 -1.75
C SER A 105 5.11 -7.57 -0.70
N SER A 106 3.89 -7.96 -1.04
CA SER A 106 2.78 -8.09 -0.10
C SER A 106 2.57 -9.58 0.19
N ILE A 107 2.52 -9.94 1.47
CA ILE A 107 2.38 -11.31 1.93
C ILE A 107 1.22 -11.36 2.93
N ASN A 108 0.37 -12.38 2.82
CA ASN A 108 -0.68 -12.64 3.79
C ASN A 108 -0.02 -13.13 5.07
N ALA A 109 -0.07 -12.34 6.13
CA ALA A 109 0.57 -12.68 7.40
C ALA A 109 -0.21 -13.74 8.21
N ASP A 110 -1.44 -14.06 7.81
CA ASP A 110 -2.26 -15.09 8.45
C ASP A 110 -1.82 -16.51 8.06
N ASN A 111 -1.20 -16.68 6.88
CA ASN A 111 -0.79 -17.99 6.37
C ASN A 111 0.58 -18.02 5.65
N GLY A 112 1.26 -16.88 5.56
CA GLY A 112 2.57 -16.75 4.90
C GLY A 112 2.53 -16.80 3.36
N VAL A 113 1.34 -16.89 2.74
CA VAL A 113 1.22 -16.96 1.29
C VAL A 113 1.47 -15.58 0.68
N LYS A 114 2.36 -15.54 -0.31
CA LYS A 114 2.63 -14.33 -1.08
C LYS A 114 1.38 -13.88 -1.83
N ILE A 115 0.98 -12.62 -1.61
CA ILE A 115 -0.14 -11.98 -2.30
C ILE A 115 0.32 -11.48 -3.67
N PHE A 116 1.39 -10.69 -3.68
CA PHE A 116 1.95 -10.11 -4.90
C PHE A 116 3.39 -9.62 -4.66
N THR A 117 4.19 -9.56 -5.73
CA THR A 117 5.50 -8.87 -5.72
C THR A 117 5.58 -7.93 -6.91
N PHE A 118 5.76 -6.65 -6.65
CA PHE A 118 6.24 -5.69 -7.63
C PHE A 118 7.74 -5.93 -7.82
N THR A 119 8.13 -6.34 -9.03
CA THR A 119 9.54 -6.46 -9.43
C THR A 119 9.94 -5.27 -10.29
N ALA A 120 11.24 -4.94 -10.30
CA ALA A 120 11.77 -3.81 -11.05
C ALA A 120 11.05 -2.49 -10.70
N ALA A 121 10.73 -2.31 -9.43
CA ALA A 121 10.32 -1.02 -8.91
C ALA A 121 11.50 -0.06 -9.04
N PHE A 122 11.48 0.76 -10.08
CA PHE A 122 12.49 1.77 -10.34
C PHE A 122 12.39 2.86 -9.27
N PHE A 123 13.04 2.67 -8.12
CA PHE A 123 13.05 3.68 -7.06
C PHE A 123 13.88 4.92 -7.44
N ASN A 124 14.65 4.88 -8.53
CA ASN A 124 15.42 6.01 -9.07
C ASN A 124 16.39 6.65 -8.05
N GLY A 125 16.88 5.87 -7.08
CA GLY A 125 17.72 6.39 -5.98
C GLY A 125 16.96 7.25 -4.97
N GLU A 126 15.64 7.32 -5.07
CA GLU A 126 14.79 8.08 -4.16
C GLU A 126 14.46 7.27 -2.91
N SER A 127 14.29 7.97 -1.78
CA SER A 127 13.77 7.37 -0.56
C SER A 127 12.36 6.83 -0.78
N ILE A 128 12.09 5.66 -0.24
CA ILE A 128 10.78 5.02 -0.20
C ILE A 128 10.21 5.12 1.20
N ARG A 129 8.91 5.36 1.29
CA ARG A 129 8.17 5.48 2.55
C ARG A 129 6.97 4.53 2.56
N PRO A 130 6.67 3.85 3.68
CA PRO A 130 5.37 3.27 3.92
C PRO A 130 4.24 4.24 3.56
N TRP A 131 3.27 3.74 2.82
CA TRP A 131 2.13 4.49 2.31
C TRP A 131 0.84 3.74 2.59
N PHE A 132 -0.17 4.49 3.04
CA PHE A 132 -1.45 3.95 3.46
C PHE A 132 -2.58 4.84 2.93
N LEU A 133 -3.66 4.21 2.49
CA LEU A 133 -4.91 4.88 2.12
C LEU A 133 -6.06 4.30 2.94
N LEU A 134 -6.87 5.18 3.50
CA LEU A 134 -8.05 4.82 4.28
C LEU A 134 -9.22 5.72 3.90
N TRP A 135 -10.20 5.18 3.20
CA TRP A 135 -11.35 5.96 2.71
C TRP A 135 -12.63 5.70 3.52
N THR A 136 -12.86 4.45 3.93
CA THR A 136 -14.11 4.08 4.60
C THR A 136 -14.06 4.28 6.11
N GLN A 137 -15.01 5.04 6.64
CA GLN A 137 -15.16 5.27 8.08
C GLN A 137 -15.37 3.95 8.84
N GLY A 138 -14.73 3.82 10.00
CA GLY A 138 -14.81 2.60 10.80
C GLY A 138 -13.89 1.47 10.35
N THR A 139 -13.03 1.72 9.35
CA THR A 139 -11.85 0.90 9.08
C THR A 139 -10.65 1.49 9.80
N LYS A 140 -9.72 0.66 10.28
CA LYS A 140 -8.43 1.09 10.82
C LYS A 140 -7.30 0.26 10.21
N LEU A 141 -6.15 0.91 10.05
CA LEU A 141 -4.88 0.26 9.72
C LEU A 141 -3.96 0.46 10.92
N CYS A 142 -3.50 -0.64 11.49
CA CYS A 142 -2.62 -0.66 12.66
C CYS A 142 -1.25 -1.19 12.23
N LEU A 143 -0.22 -0.35 12.35
CA LEU A 143 1.16 -0.74 12.07
C LEU A 143 1.72 -1.49 13.30
N ARG A 144 2.34 -2.64 13.08
CA ARG A 144 2.96 -3.48 14.11
C ARG A 144 4.43 -3.72 13.81
#